data_AF-A0A7V9EU64-F1
#
_entry.id   AF-A0A7V9EU64-F1
#
_cell.length_a   1.000
_cell.length_b   1.000
_cell.length_c   1.000
_cell.angle_alpha   90.00
_cell.angle_beta   90.00
_cell.angle_gamma   90.00
#
_symmetry.space_group_name_H-M   'P 1'
#
loop_
_entity.id
_entity.type
_entity.pdbx_description
1 polymer ?
#
loop_
_entity_poly.entity_id
_entity_poly.type
_entity_poly.pdbx_seq_one_letter_code
_entity_poly.pdbx_strand_id
1 'polypeptide(L)'
;SPAAYWTTLILRFIRLVIVVPLVEEIFWRGFLLRYLISERFDTVPFGTFRWLSFAVVTLAFGLSHSMADLPAALLTGALYNLVAYRTKSLSTCVLAHALTNLALGLWIVATKQWGFW
;
A
#
# COMPACT_ATOMS: atom_id res chain seq x y z
N SER A 1 -16.60 -2.84 27.24
CA SER A 1 -15.71 -3.43 28.26
C SER A 1 -14.26 -3.23 27.84
N PRO A 2 -13.29 -3.23 28.78
CA PRO A 2 -11.86 -3.13 28.45
C PRO A 2 -11.39 -4.21 27.47
N ALA A 3 -11.90 -5.44 27.62
CA ALA A 3 -11.59 -6.55 26.70
C ALA A 3 -11.98 -6.24 25.25
N ALA A 4 -13.22 -5.76 25.02
CA ALA A 4 -13.69 -5.43 23.67
C ALA A 4 -12.87 -4.31 23.01
N TYR A 5 -12.41 -3.33 23.80
CA TYR A 5 -11.55 -2.25 23.31
C TYR A 5 -10.21 -2.80 22.79
N TRP A 6 -9.50 -3.59 23.61
CA TRP A 6 -8.20 -4.14 23.21
C TRP A 6 -8.31 -5.13 22.05
N THR A 7 -9.33 -5.99 22.05
CA THR A 7 -9.59 -6.90 20.92
C THR A 7 -9.80 -6.12 19.62
N THR A 8 -10.64 -5.09 19.64
CA THR A 8 -10.90 -4.26 18.45
C THR A 8 -9.63 -3.57 17.97
N LEU A 9 -8.83 -3.03 18.89
CA LEU A 9 -7.58 -2.35 18.56
C LEU A 9 -6.58 -3.31 17.91
N ILE A 10 -6.38 -4.50 18.48
CA ILE A 10 -5.48 -5.52 17.95
C ILE A 10 -5.91 -5.94 16.54
N LEU A 11 -7.21 -6.23 16.35
CA LEU A 11 -7.72 -6.65 15.03
C LEU A 11 -7.56 -5.55 13.98
N ARG A 12 -7.77 -4.28 14.37
CA ARG A 12 -7.51 -3.12 13.51
C ARG A 12 -6.03 -3.08 13.08
N PHE A 13 -5.09 -3.22 14.01
CA PHE A 13 -3.66 -3.28 13.66
C PHE A 13 -3.29 -4.46 12.76
N ILE A 14 -3.83 -5.66 13.02
CA ILE A 14 -3.61 -6.82 12.14
C ILE A 14 -4.07 -6.51 10.72
N ARG A 15 -5.27 -5.94 10.57
CA ARG A 15 -5.77 -5.52 9.26
C ARG A 15 -4.83 -4.51 8.59
N LEU A 16 -4.47 -3.44 9.30
CA LEU A 16 -3.70 -2.32 8.77
C LEU A 16 -2.25 -2.69 8.42
N VAL A 17 -1.58 -3.48 9.25
CA VAL A 17 -0.14 -3.75 9.14
C VAL A 17 0.16 -5.02 8.36
N ILE A 18 -0.77 -5.98 8.32
CA ILE A 18 -0.55 -7.29 7.70
C ILE A 18 -1.45 -7.46 6.48
N VAL A 19 -2.77 -7.42 6.68
CA VAL A 19 -3.72 -7.78 5.63
C VAL A 19 -3.69 -6.78 4.48
N VAL A 20 -3.77 -5.49 4.78
CA VAL A 20 -3.79 -4.41 3.78
C VAL A 20 -2.52 -4.41 2.93
N PRO A 21 -1.29 -4.37 3.49
CA PRO A 21 -0.06 -4.40 2.70
C PRO A 21 0.08 -5.65 1.84
N LEU A 22 -0.32 -6.83 2.34
CA LEU A 22 -0.25 -8.05 1.54
C LEU A 22 -1.19 -7.97 0.33
N VAL A 23 -2.46 -7.65 0.55
CA VAL A 23 -3.46 -7.59 -0.52
C VAL A 23 -3.10 -6.51 -1.52
N GLU A 24 -2.79 -5.30 -1.04
CA GLU A 24 -2.51 -4.16 -1.89
C GLU A 24 -1.22 -4.34 -2.69
N GLU A 25 -0.11 -4.76 -2.08
CA GLU A 25 1.15 -4.88 -2.82
C GLU A 25 1.09 -6.03 -3.83
N ILE A 26 0.44 -7.15 -3.51
CA ILE A 26 0.20 -8.24 -4.46
C ILE A 26 -0.60 -7.73 -5.66
N PHE A 27 -1.66 -6.97 -5.42
CA PHE A 27 -2.49 -6.43 -6.48
C PHE A 27 -1.78 -5.35 -7.31
N TRP A 28 -1.28 -4.29 -6.67
CA TRP A 28 -0.70 -3.14 -7.37
C TRP A 28 0.65 -3.47 -8.01
N ARG A 29 1.58 -4.07 -7.26
CA ARG A 29 2.98 -4.25 -7.70
C ARG A 29 3.20 -5.65 -8.26
N GLY A 30 2.61 -6.65 -7.62
CA GLY A 30 2.66 -8.04 -8.08
C GLY A 30 1.92 -8.23 -9.41
N PHE A 31 0.74 -7.63 -9.56
CA PHE A 31 -0.12 -7.82 -10.73
C PHE A 31 -0.17 -6.58 -11.64
N LEU A 32 -0.81 -5.49 -11.21
CA LEU A 32 -1.28 -4.43 -12.11
C LEU A 32 -0.14 -3.67 -12.80
N LEU A 33 0.96 -3.38 -12.09
CA LEU A 33 2.15 -2.76 -12.69
C LEU A 33 2.69 -3.56 -13.90
N ARG A 34 2.64 -4.89 -13.83
CA ARG A 34 3.14 -5.77 -14.88
C ARG A 34 2.07 -6.03 -15.95
N TYR A 35 0.81 -6.17 -15.53
CA TYR A 35 -0.32 -6.39 -16.43
C TYR A 35 -0.50 -5.24 -17.42
N LEU A 36 -0.32 -3.99 -16.98
CA LEU A 36 -0.37 -2.82 -17.86
C LEU A 36 0.80 -2.72 -18.86
N ILE A 37 1.82 -3.57 -18.73
CA ILE A 37 2.90 -3.71 -19.70
C ILE A 37 2.59 -4.85 -20.68
N SER A 38 2.11 -5.98 -20.16
CA SER A 38 1.67 -7.13 -20.94
C SER A 38 0.66 -7.95 -20.14
N GLU A 39 -0.39 -8.44 -20.82
CA GLU A 39 -1.39 -9.32 -20.21
C GLU A 39 -0.78 -10.62 -19.66
N ARG A 40 0.31 -11.12 -20.29
CA ARG A 40 1.16 -12.20 -19.76
C ARG A 40 2.13 -11.63 -18.71
N PHE A 41 1.58 -11.04 -17.67
CA PHE A 41 2.31 -10.24 -16.67
C PHE A 41 3.37 -11.03 -15.89
N ASP A 42 3.19 -12.34 -15.79
CA ASP A 42 4.12 -13.30 -15.18
C ASP A 42 5.44 -13.40 -15.95
N THR A 43 5.42 -13.14 -17.27
CA THR A 43 6.62 -13.08 -18.12
C THR A 43 7.37 -11.76 -17.98
N VAL A 44 6.73 -10.73 -17.42
CA VAL A 44 7.36 -9.42 -17.21
C VAL A 44 8.18 -9.48 -15.92
N PRO A 45 9.50 -9.20 -15.97
CA PRO A 45 10.33 -9.15 -14.77
C PRO A 45 9.80 -8.12 -13.77
N PHE A 46 9.81 -8.48 -12.48
CA PHE A 46 9.38 -7.55 -11.44
C PHE A 46 10.31 -6.33 -11.40
N GLY A 47 9.73 -5.14 -11.34
CA GLY A 47 10.46 -3.88 -11.40
C GLY A 47 10.73 -3.36 -12.83
N THR A 48 10.17 -3.98 -13.87
CA THR A 48 10.17 -3.41 -15.23
C THR A 48 9.41 -2.09 -15.26
N PHE A 49 10.05 -1.04 -15.77
CA PHE A 49 9.46 0.29 -15.79
C PHE A 49 8.76 0.61 -17.11
N ARG A 50 7.55 1.18 -17.02
CA ARG A 50 6.83 1.80 -18.14
C ARG A 50 6.02 2.99 -17.61
N TRP A 51 6.15 4.14 -18.27
CA TRP A 51 5.46 5.37 -17.87
C TRP A 51 3.94 5.21 -17.72
N LEU A 52 3.30 4.52 -18.67
CA LEU A 52 1.86 4.26 -18.62
C LEU A 52 1.47 3.48 -17.36
N SER A 53 2.16 2.37 -17.10
CA SER A 53 1.93 1.53 -15.92
C SER A 53 2.14 2.32 -14.62
N PHE A 54 3.24 3.07 -14.53
CA PHE A 54 3.53 3.92 -13.37
C PHE A 54 2.42 4.94 -13.10
N ALA A 55 2.01 5.69 -14.13
CA ALA A 55 1.01 6.74 -14.00
C ALA A 55 -0.35 6.14 -13.63
N VAL A 56 -0.79 5.10 -14.33
CA VAL A 56 -2.09 4.45 -14.09
C VAL A 56 -2.16 3.85 -12.69
N VAL A 57 -1.13 3.10 -12.24
CA VAL A 57 -1.13 2.53 -10.88
C VAL A 57 -1.07 3.61 -9.81
N THR A 58 -0.28 4.66 -10.00
CA THR A 58 -0.23 5.79 -9.05
C THR A 58 -1.59 6.46 -8.92
N LEU A 59 -2.25 6.76 -10.03
CA LEU A 59 -3.56 7.39 -10.04
C LEU A 59 -4.65 6.47 -9.47
N ALA A 60 -4.69 5.20 -9.89
CA ALA A 60 -5.66 4.23 -9.40
C ALA A 60 -5.51 3.99 -7.89
N PHE A 61 -4.28 3.91 -7.38
CA PHE A 61 -4.00 3.86 -5.95
C PHE A 61 -4.48 5.12 -5.23
N GLY A 62 -4.20 6.31 -5.75
CA GLY A 62 -4.68 7.57 -5.15
C GLY A 62 -6.20 7.64 -5.09
N LEU A 63 -6.88 7.23 -6.17
CA LEU A 63 -8.34 7.25 -6.28
C LEU A 63 -9.04 6.17 -5.44
N SER A 64 -8.33 5.14 -4.97
CA SER A 64 -8.90 4.16 -4.03
C SER A 64 -8.94 4.68 -2.59
N HIS A 65 -8.37 5.85 -2.32
CA HIS A 65 -8.34 6.49 -1.01
C HIS A 65 -9.38 7.62 -0.92
N SER A 66 -9.60 8.12 0.30
CA SER A 66 -10.49 9.25 0.51
C SER A 66 -9.98 10.50 -0.24
N MET A 67 -10.90 11.38 -0.67
CA MET A 67 -10.50 12.62 -1.37
C MET A 67 -9.64 13.54 -0.50
N ALA A 68 -9.81 13.47 0.83
CA ALA A 68 -8.99 14.23 1.77
C ALA A 68 -7.53 13.75 1.79
N ASP A 69 -7.30 12.46 1.54
CA ASP A 69 -5.98 11.83 1.56
C ASP A 69 -5.31 11.79 0.18
N LEU A 70 -6.02 12.22 -0.88
CA LEU A 70 -5.60 12.06 -2.26
C LEU A 70 -4.16 12.54 -2.54
N PRO A 71 -3.70 13.72 -2.09
CA PRO A 71 -2.32 14.14 -2.32
C PRO A 71 -1.29 13.20 -1.67
N ALA A 72 -1.56 12.76 -0.43
CA ALA A 72 -0.70 11.84 0.30
C ALA A 72 -0.71 10.44 -0.33
N ALA A 73 -1.88 9.96 -0.75
CA ALA A 73 -2.04 8.67 -1.40
C ALA A 73 -1.33 8.62 -2.76
N LEU A 74 -1.44 9.67 -3.59
CA LEU A 74 -0.72 9.77 -4.86
C LEU A 74 0.80 9.75 -4.65
N LEU A 75 1.30 10.55 -3.71
CA LEU A 75 2.73 10.58 -3.38
C LEU A 75 3.21 9.21 -2.87
N THR A 76 2.46 8.59 -1.98
CA THR A 76 2.80 7.30 -1.37
C THR A 76 2.78 6.17 -2.41
N GLY A 77 1.76 6.15 -3.27
CA GLY A 77 1.66 5.20 -4.39
C GLY A 77 2.85 5.30 -5.35
N ALA A 78 3.27 6.54 -5.68
CA ALA A 78 4.45 6.79 -6.50
C ALA A 78 5.75 6.33 -5.81
N LEU A 79 5.91 6.60 -4.51
CA LEU A 79 7.07 6.17 -3.73
C LEU A 79 7.16 4.64 -3.64
N TYR A 80 6.05 3.94 -3.40
CA TYR A 80 6.05 2.47 -3.40
C TYR A 80 6.34 1.87 -4.79
N ASN A 81 5.87 2.50 -5.87
CA ASN A 81 6.29 2.11 -7.22
C ASN A 81 7.81 2.28 -7.40
N LEU A 82 8.38 3.38 -6.89
CA LEU A 82 9.83 3.59 -6.90
C LEU A 82 10.56 2.50 -6.09
N VAL A 83 10.06 2.13 -4.91
CA VAL A 83 10.60 1.01 -4.12
C VAL A 83 10.57 -0.28 -4.94
N ALA A 84 9.47 -0.57 -5.64
CA ALA A 84 9.36 -1.75 -6.50
C ALA A 84 10.40 -1.76 -7.62
N TYR A 85 10.61 -0.63 -8.31
CA TYR A 85 11.59 -0.53 -9.40
C TYR A 85 13.04 -0.60 -8.92
N ARG A 86 13.33 -0.04 -7.74
CA ARG A 86 14.68 -0.02 -7.17
C ARG A 86 15.08 -1.36 -6.57
N THR A 87 14.18 -1.97 -5.80
CA THR A 87 14.48 -3.20 -5.04
C THR A 87 14.19 -4.45 -5.83
N LYS A 88 13.32 -4.34 -6.85
CA LYS A 88 12.81 -5.47 -7.65
C LYS A 88 12.27 -6.61 -6.78
N SER A 89 11.69 -6.26 -5.63
CA SER A 89 11.27 -7.20 -4.61
C SER A 89 9.88 -6.85 -4.08
N LEU A 90 8.93 -7.77 -4.27
CA LEU A 90 7.58 -7.63 -3.72
C LEU A 90 7.58 -7.66 -2.19
N SER A 91 8.42 -8.49 -1.57
CA SER A 91 8.51 -8.57 -0.11
C SER A 91 9.01 -7.27 0.50
N THR A 92 9.91 -6.56 -0.18
CA THR A 92 10.37 -5.23 0.25
C THR A 92 9.27 -4.18 0.14
N CYS A 93 8.43 -4.23 -0.89
CA CYS A 93 7.24 -3.38 -0.98
C CYS A 93 6.26 -3.65 0.17
N VAL A 94 5.94 -4.93 0.43
CA VAL A 94 5.06 -5.34 1.54
C VAL A 94 5.62 -4.85 2.88
N LEU A 95 6.93 -5.02 3.12
CA LEU A 95 7.55 -4.57 4.36
C LEU A 95 7.53 -3.04 4.49
N ALA A 96 7.84 -2.31 3.42
CA ALA A 96 7.81 -0.85 3.43
C ALA A 96 6.40 -0.34 3.76
N HIS A 97 5.38 -0.90 3.12
CA HIS A 97 3.99 -0.55 3.37
C HIS A 97 3.52 -0.98 4.78
N ALA A 98 3.90 -2.16 5.26
CA ALA A 98 3.60 -2.58 6.63
C ALA A 98 4.20 -1.62 7.68
N LEU A 99 5.44 -1.15 7.47
CA LEU A 99 6.12 -0.24 8.39
C LEU A 99 5.49 1.16 8.40
N THR A 100 5.14 1.72 7.24
CA THR A 100 4.45 3.01 7.16
C THR A 100 3.05 2.93 7.78
N ASN A 101 2.32 1.84 7.56
CA ASN A 101 1.02 1.58 8.17
C ASN A 101 1.10 1.37 9.68
N LEU A 102 2.14 0.70 10.17
CA LEU A 102 2.40 0.58 11.61
C LEU A 102 2.68 1.97 12.21
N ALA A 103 3.52 2.77 11.56
CA ALA A 103 3.80 4.13 12.01
C ALA A 103 2.54 5.00 12.05
N LEU A 104 1.69 4.92 11.01
CA LEU A 104 0.40 5.61 10.96
C LEU A 104 -0.53 5.14 12.09
N GLY A 105 -0.67 3.82 12.28
CA GLY A 105 -1.51 3.25 13.33
C GLY A 105 -1.08 3.68 14.74
N LEU A 106 0.23 3.68 15.02
CA LEU A 106 0.80 4.19 16.28
C LEU A 106 0.50 5.68 16.45
N TRP A 107 0.68 6.47 15.40
CA TRP A 107 0.38 7.91 15.41
C TRP A 107 -1.10 8.18 15.69
N ILE A 108 -2.02 7.47 15.04
CA ILE A 108 -3.47 7.60 15.26
C ILE A 108 -3.83 7.36 16.74
N VAL A 109 -3.27 6.31 17.34
CA VAL A 109 -3.53 5.98 18.76
C VAL A 109 -2.96 7.03 19.70
N ALA A 110 -1.78 7.59 19.38
CA ALA A 110 -1.13 8.61 20.18
C ALA A 110 -1.87 9.96 20.11
N THR A 111 -2.30 10.37 18.91
CA THR A 111 -2.94 11.69 18.68
C THR A 111 -4.46 11.67 18.81
N LYS A 112 -5.07 10.48 18.90
CA LYS A 112 -6.53 10.27 18.91
C LYS A 112 -7.22 10.75 17.63
N GLN A 113 -6.48 10.87 16.53
CA GLN A 113 -7.02 11.26 15.22
C GLN A 113 -7.66 10.05 14.53
N TRP A 114 -8.78 9.58 15.08
CA TRP A 114 -9.46 8.35 14.66
C TRP A 114 -10.02 8.38 13.23
N GLY A 115 -10.09 9.56 12.59
CA GLY A 115 -10.55 9.71 11.21
C GLY A 115 -9.64 9.08 10.16
N PHE A 116 -8.40 8.75 10.51
CA PHE A 116 -7.42 8.09 9.62
C PHE A 116 -7.41 6.55 9.75
N TRP A 117 -8.35 5.97 10.51
CA TRP A 117 -8.50 4.51 10.70
C TRP A 117 -9.41 3.88 9.63
#